data_AF-A0A6I9YPJ2-F1
#
_entry.id   AF-A0A6I9YPJ2-F1
#
_cell.length_a   1.000
_cell.length_b   1.000
_cell.length_c   1.000
_cell.angle_alpha   90.00
_cell.angle_beta   90.00
_cell.angle_gamma   90.00
#
_symmetry.space_group_name_H-M   'P 1'
#
loop_
_entity.id
_entity.type
_entity.pdbx_description
1 polymer ?
#
loop_
_entity_poly.entity_id
_entity_poly.type
_entity_poly.pdbx_seq_one_letter_code
_entity_poly.pdbx_strand_id
1 'polypeptide(L)'
;MPTLASAPKELYLCTSLKDLNKKTEVKPEKTSTKNYVQSAVKIFKAAEESRLDRDEEKAYVLYMKYATVYNLIKKRPDFRQQQDYFHSLLGLTNIKKAIEEAEQLSESLKLRYEEAEVRKKLEEKERQEEQQQKKQELKDDAKTSSEISTDPNGKNQLVNGDKKNVADRKDSSEKGTITAEKLFTMMMDRGIKVMIMDARCLKDYQESCIINSVCVPEEAISPGVTANRIEAKLPDPSKEPWKERVHVDYVVLLDWFSSAKDLQLGTTLRSLKDALFKVGKSRFTIGYLA
;
A
#
# COMPACT_ATOMS: atom_id res chain seq x y z
N MET A 1 23.64 9.14 9.21
CA MET A 1 22.17 9.33 9.31
C MET A 1 21.53 8.67 8.10
N PRO A 2 20.96 7.46 8.22
CA PRO A 2 20.20 6.89 7.12
C PRO A 2 18.80 7.51 7.12
N THR A 3 18.43 8.12 6.00
CA THR A 3 17.10 8.68 5.75
C THR A 3 16.10 7.54 5.58
N LEU A 4 15.11 7.47 6.48
CA LEU A 4 13.91 6.64 6.34
C LEU A 4 13.36 6.77 4.92
N ALA A 5 13.25 5.65 4.20
CA ALA A 5 12.66 5.62 2.88
C ALA A 5 11.14 5.85 3.00
N SER A 6 10.73 7.13 3.02
CA SER A 6 9.33 7.54 2.93
C SER A 6 8.69 6.92 1.68
N ALA A 7 7.51 6.33 1.84
CA ALA A 7 6.73 5.76 0.74
C ALA A 7 6.49 6.80 -0.37
N PRO A 8 6.40 6.39 -1.65
CA PRO A 8 6.04 7.27 -2.74
C PRO A 8 4.71 7.98 -2.48
N LYS A 9 4.64 9.26 -2.85
CA LYS A 9 3.41 10.05 -2.72
C LYS A 9 2.26 9.41 -3.49
N GLU A 10 1.05 9.46 -2.94
CA GLU A 10 -0.15 8.87 -3.54
C GLU A 10 -0.41 9.41 -4.95
N LEU A 11 -0.94 8.56 -5.85
CA LEU A 11 -1.25 8.94 -7.22
C LEU A 11 -2.37 10.00 -7.25
N TYR A 12 -2.14 11.13 -7.90
CA TYR A 12 -3.05 12.28 -7.92
C TYR A 12 -3.10 13.02 -9.25
N LEU A 13 -2.08 12.93 -10.11
CA LEU A 13 -2.03 13.71 -11.36
C LEU A 13 -2.88 13.12 -12.47
N CYS A 14 -2.89 11.79 -12.61
CA CYS A 14 -3.57 11.06 -13.69
C CYS A 14 -4.05 9.69 -13.22
N THR A 15 -4.77 8.97 -14.08
CA THR A 15 -5.22 7.59 -13.85
C THR A 15 -4.42 6.57 -14.66
N SER A 16 -3.48 7.02 -15.49
CA SER A 16 -2.65 6.12 -16.31
C SER A 16 -1.35 6.81 -16.75
N LEU A 17 -0.31 5.99 -16.99
CA LEU A 17 0.96 6.46 -17.56
C LEU A 17 0.77 7.10 -18.95
N LYS A 18 -0.25 6.66 -19.71
CA LYS A 18 -0.58 7.22 -21.02
C LYS A 18 -1.08 8.67 -20.90
N ASP A 19 -1.90 8.97 -19.91
CA ASP A 19 -2.39 10.34 -19.68
C ASP A 19 -1.30 11.25 -19.13
N LEU A 20 -0.41 10.67 -18.32
CA LEU A 20 0.76 11.36 -17.79
C LEU A 20 1.70 11.80 -18.94
N ASN A 21 1.93 10.92 -19.92
CA ASN A 21 2.71 11.23 -21.12
C ASN A 21 2.15 12.41 -21.94
N LYS A 22 0.82 12.55 -22.04
CA LYS A 22 0.20 13.70 -22.75
C LYS A 22 0.54 15.04 -22.10
N LYS A 23 0.77 15.09 -20.79
CA LYS A 23 1.17 16.31 -20.07
C LYS A 23 2.62 16.74 -20.34
N THR A 24 3.41 15.88 -20.98
CA THR A 24 4.83 16.15 -21.29
C THR A 24 4.99 16.89 -22.61
N GLU A 25 3.93 16.98 -23.42
CA GLU A 25 3.97 17.62 -24.73
C GLU A 25 4.32 19.12 -24.61
N VAL A 26 5.34 19.54 -25.37
CA VAL A 26 5.76 20.93 -25.47
C VAL A 26 5.49 21.42 -26.88
N LYS A 27 4.63 22.43 -26.99
CA LYS A 27 4.38 23.09 -28.27
C LYS A 27 5.61 23.93 -28.67
N PRO A 28 6.09 23.82 -29.93
CA PRO A 28 7.12 24.70 -30.44
C PRO A 28 6.57 26.12 -30.54
N GLU A 29 7.05 27.02 -29.70
CA GLU A 29 6.75 28.45 -29.76
C GLU A 29 7.88 29.19 -30.48
N LYS A 30 7.61 30.42 -30.94
CA LYS A 30 8.60 31.33 -31.56
C LYS A 30 9.61 31.91 -30.54
N THR A 31 9.88 31.15 -29.48
CA THR A 31 10.74 31.54 -28.36
C THR A 31 12.20 31.21 -28.68
N SER A 32 13.14 32.03 -28.19
CA SER A 32 14.58 31.86 -28.45
C SER A 32 15.14 30.57 -27.84
N THR A 33 16.22 30.05 -28.41
CA THR A 33 16.90 28.85 -27.90
C THR A 33 17.44 29.06 -26.48
N LYS A 34 17.94 30.27 -26.19
CA LYS A 34 18.36 30.67 -24.83
C LYS A 34 17.22 30.55 -23.80
N ASN A 35 16.02 31.00 -24.15
CA ASN A 35 14.86 30.93 -23.25
C ASN A 35 14.42 29.48 -23.03
N TYR A 36 14.48 28.63 -24.06
CA TYR A 36 14.23 27.19 -23.89
C TYR A 36 15.27 26.53 -22.99
N VAL A 37 16.54 26.89 -23.12
CA VAL A 37 17.61 26.38 -22.24
C VAL A 37 17.39 26.80 -20.80
N GLN A 38 17.09 28.08 -20.54
CA GLN A 38 16.76 28.55 -19.18
C GLN A 38 15.54 27.83 -18.60
N SER A 39 14.52 27.58 -19.43
CA SER A 39 13.34 26.82 -19.03
C SER A 39 13.70 25.36 -18.71
N ALA A 40 14.52 24.72 -19.54
CA ALA A 40 14.98 23.35 -19.32
C ALA A 40 15.77 23.21 -18.01
N VAL A 41 16.66 24.15 -17.69
CA VAL A 41 17.39 24.17 -16.41
C VAL A 41 16.42 24.23 -15.22
N LYS A 42 15.39 25.09 -15.29
CA LYS A 42 14.35 25.17 -14.25
C LYS A 42 13.53 23.89 -14.14
N ILE A 43 13.14 23.30 -15.27
CA ILE A 43 12.38 22.04 -15.31
C ILE A 43 13.18 20.91 -14.68
N PHE A 44 14.46 20.77 -15.04
CA PHE A 44 15.33 19.73 -14.49
C PHE A 44 15.51 19.89 -12.98
N LYS A 45 15.73 21.12 -12.49
CA LYS A 45 15.81 21.39 -11.06
C LYS A 45 14.51 20.99 -10.33
N ALA A 46 13.35 21.38 -10.87
CA ALA A 46 12.06 21.00 -10.31
C ALA A 46 11.80 19.47 -10.37
N ALA A 47 12.37 18.77 -11.36
CA ALA A 47 12.30 17.32 -11.46
C ALA A 47 13.09 16.65 -10.33
N GLU A 48 14.31 17.12 -10.04
CA GLU A 48 15.11 16.63 -8.93
C GLU A 48 14.45 16.91 -7.58
N GLU A 49 13.87 18.10 -7.38
CA GLU A 49 13.10 18.43 -6.19
C GLU A 49 11.90 17.48 -6.03
N SER A 50 11.12 17.26 -7.09
CA SER A 50 9.98 16.32 -7.05
C SER A 50 10.41 14.87 -6.80
N ARG A 51 11.57 14.45 -7.33
CA ARG A 51 12.14 13.12 -7.08
C ARG A 51 12.55 12.95 -5.61
N LEU A 52 13.16 13.97 -5.01
CA LEU A 52 13.52 13.99 -3.58
C LEU A 52 12.27 13.99 -2.69
N ASP A 53 11.21 14.70 -3.11
CA ASP A 53 9.91 14.72 -2.45
C ASP A 53 9.10 13.42 -2.66
N ARG A 54 9.65 12.43 -3.37
CA ARG A 54 9.00 11.15 -3.72
C ARG A 54 7.68 11.33 -4.48
N ASP A 55 7.53 12.44 -5.19
CA ASP A 55 6.42 12.71 -6.10
C ASP A 55 6.76 12.15 -7.49
N GLU A 56 6.58 10.84 -7.65
CA GLU A 56 6.98 10.10 -8.85
C GLU A 56 6.25 10.59 -10.11
N GLU A 57 4.94 10.87 -10.02
CA GLU A 57 4.16 11.34 -11.17
C GLU A 57 4.68 12.70 -11.66
N LYS A 58 4.90 13.65 -10.74
CA LYS A 58 5.39 14.99 -11.09
C LYS A 58 6.85 14.93 -11.57
N ALA A 59 7.70 14.15 -10.90
CA ALA A 59 9.09 13.94 -11.31
C ALA A 59 9.16 13.38 -12.74
N TYR A 60 8.37 12.35 -13.04
CA TYR A 60 8.29 11.73 -14.37
C TYR A 60 7.88 12.76 -15.44
N VAL A 61 6.80 13.50 -15.19
CA VAL A 61 6.34 14.53 -16.14
C VAL A 61 7.43 15.56 -16.41
N LEU A 62 8.15 16.00 -15.38
CA LEU A 62 9.20 17.01 -15.51
C LEU A 62 10.43 16.47 -16.25
N TYR A 63 10.89 15.25 -15.97
CA TYR A 63 12.00 14.63 -16.71
C TYR A 63 11.65 14.41 -18.19
N MET A 64 10.46 13.90 -18.47
CA MET A 64 9.98 13.72 -19.86
C MET A 64 9.83 15.07 -20.58
N LYS A 65 9.35 16.09 -19.88
CA LYS A 65 9.25 17.45 -20.43
C LYS A 65 10.63 18.04 -20.71
N TYR A 66 11.60 17.83 -19.83
CA TYR A 66 13.00 18.23 -20.05
C TYR A 66 13.58 17.56 -21.30
N ALA A 67 13.41 16.24 -21.43
CA ALA A 67 13.88 15.49 -22.61
C ALA A 67 13.20 15.98 -23.91
N THR A 68 11.92 16.31 -23.85
CA THR A 68 11.16 16.86 -24.97
C THR A 68 11.68 18.24 -25.39
N VAL A 69 11.93 19.15 -24.43
CA VAL A 69 12.55 20.46 -24.70
C VAL A 69 13.95 20.28 -25.30
N TYR A 70 14.77 19.39 -24.74
CA TYR A 70 16.09 19.10 -25.27
C TYR A 70 16.03 18.60 -26.72
N ASN A 71 15.13 17.67 -27.01
CA ASN A 71 14.90 17.12 -28.35
C ASN A 71 14.43 18.17 -29.36
N LEU A 72 13.75 19.22 -28.89
CA LEU A 72 13.32 20.36 -29.71
C LEU A 72 14.50 21.31 -30.01
N ILE A 73 15.26 21.72 -28.99
CA ILE A 73 16.35 22.68 -29.17
C ILE A 73 17.57 22.10 -29.88
N LYS A 74 17.89 20.81 -29.68
CA LYS A 74 19.05 20.16 -30.34
C LYS A 74 18.96 20.15 -31.88
N LYS A 75 17.75 20.33 -32.41
CA LYS A 75 17.49 20.38 -33.85
C LYS A 75 17.69 21.79 -34.43
N ARG A 76 17.79 22.83 -33.60
CA ARG A 76 17.91 24.21 -34.08
C ARG A 76 19.34 24.53 -34.54
N PRO A 77 19.52 25.32 -35.62
CA PRO A 77 20.85 25.63 -36.15
C PRO A 77 21.73 26.40 -35.17
N ASP A 78 21.17 27.36 -34.45
CA ASP A 78 21.85 28.18 -33.45
C ASP A 78 22.34 27.35 -32.25
N PHE A 79 21.59 26.31 -31.87
CA PHE A 79 22.02 25.33 -30.87
C PHE A 79 23.26 24.57 -31.33
N ARG A 80 23.30 24.12 -32.60
CA ARG A 80 24.45 23.37 -33.15
C ARG A 80 25.70 24.25 -33.28
N GLN A 81 25.52 25.52 -33.60
CA GLN A 81 26.62 26.47 -33.72
C GLN A 81 27.28 26.80 -32.37
N GLN A 82 26.50 26.81 -31.28
CA GLN A 82 26.97 27.10 -29.92
C GLN A 82 26.74 25.92 -28.97
N GLN A 83 27.00 24.70 -29.44
CA GLN A 83 26.65 23.48 -28.71
C GLN A 83 27.32 23.39 -27.35
N ASP A 84 28.62 23.66 -27.27
CA ASP A 84 29.39 23.61 -26.02
C ASP A 84 28.88 24.61 -24.98
N TYR A 85 28.53 25.82 -25.43
CA TYR A 85 27.93 26.84 -24.57
C TYR A 85 26.61 26.33 -23.97
N PHE A 86 25.68 25.86 -24.79
CA PHE A 86 24.39 25.38 -24.28
C PHE A 86 24.50 24.10 -23.45
N HIS A 87 25.45 23.20 -23.78
CA HIS A 87 25.75 22.01 -22.97
C HIS A 87 26.33 22.37 -21.61
N SER A 88 27.17 23.41 -21.51
CA SER A 88 27.66 23.90 -20.21
C SER A 88 26.53 24.43 -19.31
N LEU A 89 25.47 25.02 -19.88
CA LEU A 89 24.30 25.49 -19.13
C LEU A 89 23.36 24.36 -18.73
N LEU A 90 23.11 23.41 -19.65
CA LEU A 90 22.18 22.30 -19.44
C LEU A 90 22.76 21.18 -18.57
N GLY A 91 24.09 21.07 -18.52
CA GLY A 91 24.83 19.94 -17.96
C GLY A 91 24.98 18.81 -18.97
N LEU A 92 26.22 18.43 -19.27
CA LEU A 92 26.57 17.38 -20.24
C LEU A 92 25.89 16.03 -19.96
N THR A 93 25.70 15.70 -18.68
CA THR A 93 25.14 14.41 -18.23
C THR A 93 23.66 14.49 -17.87
N ASN A 94 23.07 15.69 -17.79
CA ASN A 94 21.71 15.87 -17.28
C ASN A 94 20.66 15.27 -18.21
N ILE A 95 20.89 15.29 -19.52
CA ILE A 95 19.99 14.61 -20.48
C ILE A 95 20.02 13.09 -20.32
N LYS A 96 21.20 12.51 -20.09
CA LYS A 96 21.32 11.07 -19.84
C LYS A 96 20.59 10.71 -18.55
N LYS A 97 20.85 11.45 -17.47
CA LYS A 97 20.19 11.26 -16.19
C LYS A 97 18.67 11.40 -16.29
N ALA A 98 18.16 12.41 -16.99
CA ALA A 98 16.72 12.62 -17.16
C ALA A 98 16.03 11.44 -17.86
N ILE A 99 16.70 10.82 -18.84
CA ILE A 99 16.16 9.65 -19.55
C ILE A 99 16.14 8.43 -18.61
N GLU A 100 17.26 8.15 -17.93
CA GLU A 100 17.37 7.02 -17.00
C GLU A 100 16.35 7.12 -15.84
N GLU A 101 16.20 8.31 -15.26
CA GLU A 101 15.22 8.56 -14.19
C GLU A 101 13.78 8.44 -14.71
N ALA A 102 13.50 8.94 -15.93
CA ALA A 102 12.17 8.80 -16.53
C ALA A 102 11.81 7.33 -16.80
N GLU A 103 12.77 6.51 -17.24
CA GLU A 103 12.58 5.07 -17.44
C GLU A 103 12.28 4.36 -16.11
N GLN A 104 13.07 4.60 -15.06
CA GLN A 104 12.83 4.03 -13.73
C GLN A 104 11.47 4.41 -13.16
N LEU A 105 11.12 5.70 -13.24
CA LEU A 105 9.82 6.20 -12.78
C LEU A 105 8.67 5.62 -13.62
N SER A 106 8.87 5.39 -14.92
CA SER A 106 7.82 4.82 -15.77
C SER A 106 7.46 3.38 -15.38
N GLU A 107 8.45 2.57 -15.03
CA GLU A 107 8.23 1.19 -14.56
C GLU A 107 7.52 1.18 -13.20
N SER A 108 7.95 2.03 -12.26
CA SER A 108 7.29 2.20 -10.95
C SER A 108 5.82 2.64 -11.12
N LEU A 109 5.58 3.71 -11.88
CA LEU A 109 4.24 4.26 -12.08
C LEU A 109 3.29 3.28 -12.79
N LYS A 110 3.80 2.49 -13.74
CA LYS A 110 3.02 1.46 -14.43
C LYS A 110 2.47 0.42 -13.45
N LEU A 111 3.32 -0.08 -12.55
CA LEU A 111 2.91 -1.02 -11.50
C LEU A 111 1.87 -0.39 -10.56
N ARG A 112 2.11 0.85 -10.11
CA ARG A 112 1.21 1.55 -9.19
C ARG A 112 -0.17 1.84 -9.79
N TYR A 113 -0.24 2.21 -11.07
CA TYR A 113 -1.53 2.39 -11.74
C TYR A 113 -2.28 1.06 -11.92
N GLU A 114 -1.57 -0.02 -12.26
CA GLU A 114 -2.16 -1.35 -12.38
C GLU A 114 -2.72 -1.83 -11.04
N GLU A 115 -1.95 -1.67 -9.96
CA GLU A 115 -2.38 -1.97 -8.59
C GLU A 115 -3.64 -1.18 -8.22
N ALA A 116 -3.67 0.13 -8.48
CA ALA A 116 -4.82 0.97 -8.20
C ALA A 116 -6.08 0.55 -8.99
N GLU A 117 -5.92 0.14 -10.26
CA GLU A 117 -7.03 -0.33 -11.08
C GLU A 117 -7.58 -1.69 -10.59
N VAL A 118 -6.68 -2.64 -10.27
CA VAL A 118 -7.03 -3.95 -9.72
C VAL A 118 -7.76 -3.78 -8.40
N ARG A 119 -7.26 -2.91 -7.52
CA ARG A 119 -7.86 -2.58 -6.24
C ARG A 119 -9.29 -2.06 -6.40
N LYS A 120 -9.51 -1.09 -7.29
CA LYS A 120 -10.84 -0.55 -7.57
C LYS A 120 -11.82 -1.61 -8.08
N LYS A 121 -11.38 -2.53 -8.95
CA LYS A 121 -12.21 -3.64 -9.45
C LYS A 121 -12.59 -4.61 -8.33
N LEU A 122 -11.67 -4.88 -7.42
CA LEU A 122 -11.90 -5.78 -6.30
C LEU A 122 -12.89 -5.17 -5.29
N GLU A 123 -12.73 -3.88 -4.96
CA GLU A 123 -13.63 -3.12 -4.09
C GLU A 123 -15.07 -3.09 -4.65
N GLU A 124 -15.23 -2.92 -5.97
CA GLU A 124 -16.55 -2.93 -6.61
C GLU A 124 -17.17 -4.34 -6.62
N LYS A 125 -16.36 -5.38 -6.83
CA LYS A 125 -16.84 -6.77 -6.78
C LYS A 125 -17.35 -7.15 -5.40
N GLU A 126 -16.61 -6.78 -4.34
CA GLU A 126 -17.02 -7.04 -2.96
C GLU A 126 -18.34 -6.33 -2.62
N ARG A 127 -18.48 -5.06 -3.04
CA ARG A 127 -19.74 -4.31 -2.89
C ARG A 127 -20.93 -5.00 -3.56
N GLN A 128 -20.72 -5.61 -4.73
CA GLN A 128 -21.76 -6.36 -5.43
C GLN A 128 -22.08 -7.69 -4.73
N GLU A 129 -21.07 -8.42 -4.25
CA GLU A 129 -21.23 -9.66 -3.50
C GLU A 129 -22.01 -9.43 -2.18
N GLU A 130 -21.69 -8.36 -1.43
CA GLU A 130 -22.44 -7.98 -0.22
C GLU A 130 -23.91 -7.63 -0.51
N GLN A 131 -24.17 -6.91 -1.61
CA GLN A 131 -25.55 -6.58 -2.02
C GLN A 131 -26.35 -7.82 -2.44
N GLN A 132 -25.70 -8.79 -3.09
CA GLN A 132 -26.32 -10.05 -3.47
C GLN A 132 -26.63 -10.92 -2.24
N GLN A 133 -25.68 -11.04 -1.30
CA GLN A 133 -25.88 -11.75 -0.04
C GLN A 133 -27.06 -11.19 0.76
N LYS A 134 -27.13 -9.86 0.95
CA LYS A 134 -28.27 -9.20 1.63
C LYS A 134 -29.61 -9.45 0.93
N LYS A 135 -29.64 -9.50 -0.41
CA LYS A 135 -30.85 -9.81 -1.18
C LYS A 135 -31.29 -11.28 -1.07
N GLN A 136 -30.35 -12.19 -0.82
CA GLN A 136 -30.61 -13.61 -0.62
C GLN A 136 -31.10 -13.87 0.80
N GLU A 137 -30.51 -13.24 1.82
CA GLU A 137 -30.98 -13.29 3.21
C GLU A 137 -32.42 -12.79 3.35
N LEU A 138 -32.76 -11.66 2.70
CA LEU A 138 -34.14 -11.14 2.67
C LEU A 138 -35.15 -12.05 1.94
N LYS A 139 -34.69 -12.98 1.09
CA LYS A 139 -35.56 -13.95 0.39
C LYS A 139 -35.75 -15.25 1.18
N ASP A 140 -34.77 -15.67 1.96
CA ASP A 140 -34.87 -16.87 2.79
C ASP A 140 -35.71 -16.63 4.07
N ASP A 141 -35.73 -15.41 4.61
CA ASP A 141 -36.62 -15.04 5.74
C ASP A 141 -38.12 -14.99 5.37
N ALA A 142 -38.45 -14.77 4.11
CA ALA A 142 -39.84 -14.79 3.63
C ALA A 142 -40.42 -16.23 3.51
N LYS A 143 -39.56 -17.26 3.52
CA LYS A 143 -39.99 -18.66 3.37
C LYS A 143 -40.11 -19.40 4.71
N THR A 144 -39.57 -18.85 5.80
CA THR A 144 -39.57 -19.46 7.14
C THR A 144 -40.71 -18.92 8.04
N SER A 145 -41.48 -17.93 7.58
CA SER A 145 -42.54 -17.26 8.37
C SER A 145 -43.97 -17.78 8.13
N SER A 146 -44.16 -18.88 7.40
CA SER A 146 -45.43 -19.63 7.39
C SER A 146 -45.24 -21.00 8.02
N GLU A 147 -45.26 -21.02 9.35
CA GLU A 147 -45.81 -22.08 10.21
C GLU A 147 -45.21 -21.87 11.60
N ILE A 148 -45.96 -21.23 12.50
CA ILE A 148 -46.12 -21.59 13.92
C ILE A 148 -47.19 -20.62 14.46
N SER A 149 -48.37 -21.17 14.64
CA SER A 149 -49.53 -20.55 15.26
C SER A 149 -49.49 -20.70 16.78
N THR A 150 -49.86 -19.60 17.45
CA THR A 150 -50.56 -19.47 18.76
C THR A 150 -49.85 -19.76 20.10
N ASP A 151 -49.27 -18.71 20.72
CA ASP A 151 -49.74 -17.92 21.90
C ASP A 151 -50.13 -18.61 23.28
N PRO A 152 -50.23 -17.89 24.43
CA PRO A 152 -49.13 -17.65 25.39
C PRO A 152 -49.51 -17.87 26.90
N ASN A 153 -48.54 -18.05 27.81
CA ASN A 153 -48.73 -17.75 29.25
C ASN A 153 -47.40 -17.71 30.04
N GLY A 154 -47.21 -16.72 30.91
CA GLY A 154 -46.20 -16.78 31.99
C GLY A 154 -45.54 -15.46 32.38
N LYS A 155 -45.80 -15.00 33.60
CA LYS A 155 -45.46 -13.68 34.20
C LYS A 155 -44.05 -13.61 34.83
N ASN A 156 -43.69 -12.36 35.21
CA ASN A 156 -42.75 -11.91 36.27
C ASN A 156 -41.27 -11.81 35.87
N GLN A 157 -40.44 -10.85 36.32
CA GLN A 157 -40.55 -9.79 37.32
C GLN A 157 -39.38 -8.79 37.09
N LEU A 158 -39.59 -7.50 37.40
CA LEU A 158 -38.54 -6.48 37.52
C LEU A 158 -37.71 -6.67 38.80
N VAL A 159 -36.41 -6.38 38.76
CA VAL A 159 -35.67 -5.76 39.86
C VAL A 159 -34.65 -4.74 39.31
N ASN A 160 -34.70 -3.56 39.92
CA ASN A 160 -33.91 -2.35 39.69
C ASN A 160 -32.85 -2.24 40.82
N GLY A 161 -31.65 -1.71 40.56
CA GLY A 161 -30.65 -1.48 41.62
C GLY A 161 -29.35 -0.80 41.18
N ASP A 162 -29.33 0.53 41.33
CA ASP A 162 -28.24 1.47 40.99
C ASP A 162 -27.03 1.51 41.98
N LYS A 163 -25.95 2.16 41.48
CA LYS A 163 -24.77 2.80 42.15
C LYS A 163 -23.54 1.89 42.30
N LYS A 164 -22.29 2.29 41.97
CA LYS A 164 -21.67 3.63 41.89
C LYS A 164 -20.34 3.59 41.10
N ASN A 165 -20.02 4.71 40.46
CA ASN A 165 -18.80 5.15 39.77
C ASN A 165 -17.45 4.48 40.14
N VAL A 166 -16.71 4.02 39.12
CA VAL A 166 -15.28 4.33 38.94
C VAL A 166 -15.05 4.57 37.44
N ALA A 167 -14.35 5.65 37.12
CA ALA A 167 -14.08 6.12 35.78
C ALA A 167 -13.14 5.18 35.02
N ASP A 168 -13.69 4.27 34.22
CA ASP A 168 -12.93 3.66 33.13
C ASP A 168 -12.86 4.67 32.00
N ARG A 169 -11.68 5.28 31.87
CA ARG A 169 -11.25 5.91 30.63
C ARG A 169 -11.48 4.88 29.54
N LYS A 170 -12.48 5.16 28.72
CA LYS A 170 -12.85 4.45 27.52
C LYS A 170 -11.60 4.38 26.64
N ASP A 171 -10.81 3.33 26.81
CA ASP A 171 -9.77 2.94 25.90
C ASP A 171 -10.50 2.59 24.61
N SER A 172 -10.61 3.58 23.73
CA SER A 172 -10.92 3.37 22.34
C SER A 172 -9.70 2.70 21.70
N SER A 173 -9.34 1.52 22.18
CA SER A 173 -8.41 0.64 21.50
C SER A 173 -9.09 0.30 20.17
N GLU A 174 -8.59 0.92 19.10
CA GLU A 174 -9.02 0.62 17.73
C GLU A 174 -8.88 -0.90 17.54
N LYS A 175 -10.01 -1.61 17.45
CA LYS A 175 -10.04 -3.08 17.38
C LYS A 175 -9.08 -3.57 16.28
N GLY A 176 -7.99 -4.22 16.68
CA GLY A 176 -7.01 -4.83 15.76
C GLY A 176 -5.68 -4.10 15.60
N THR A 177 -5.35 -3.07 16.39
CA THR A 177 -3.98 -2.51 16.48
C THR A 177 -3.21 -3.05 17.68
N ILE A 178 -1.88 -3.03 17.61
CA ILE A 178 -0.98 -3.29 18.74
C ILE A 178 0.20 -2.32 18.68
N THR A 179 0.58 -1.72 19.81
CA THR A 179 1.77 -0.88 19.90
C THR A 179 3.02 -1.72 20.12
N ALA A 180 4.20 -1.19 19.80
CA ALA A 180 5.48 -1.87 20.06
C ALA A 180 5.68 -2.23 21.54
N GLU A 181 5.31 -1.35 22.47
CA GLU A 181 5.37 -1.60 23.91
C GLU A 181 4.47 -2.78 24.33
N LYS A 182 3.25 -2.82 23.78
CA LYS A 182 2.31 -3.90 24.09
C LYS A 182 2.77 -5.22 23.48
N LEU A 183 3.30 -5.21 22.25
CA LEU A 183 3.86 -6.39 21.61
C LEU A 183 5.03 -6.94 22.43
N PHE A 184 5.97 -6.09 22.85
CA PHE A 184 7.09 -6.49 23.69
C PHE A 184 6.62 -7.14 24.99
N THR A 185 5.61 -6.56 25.66
CA THR A 185 5.02 -7.14 26.87
C THR A 185 4.42 -8.53 26.61
N MET A 186 3.70 -8.70 25.49
CA MET A 186 3.10 -9.99 25.12
C MET A 186 4.18 -11.03 24.75
N MET A 187 5.30 -10.63 24.14
CA MET A 187 6.41 -11.54 23.84
C MET A 187 7.13 -12.06 25.09
N MET A 188 7.10 -11.30 26.20
CA MET A 188 7.72 -11.70 27.47
C MET A 188 6.80 -12.57 28.33
N ASP A 189 5.51 -12.58 28.05
CA ASP A 189 4.52 -13.37 28.78
C ASP A 189 4.47 -14.82 28.27
N ARG A 190 4.89 -15.76 29.12
CA ARG A 190 4.89 -17.20 28.78
C ARG A 190 3.48 -17.80 28.69
N GLY A 191 2.46 -17.09 29.18
CA GLY A 191 1.06 -17.51 29.10
C GLY A 191 0.39 -17.19 27.76
N ILE A 192 1.04 -16.42 26.89
CA ILE A 192 0.48 -15.97 25.60
C ILE A 192 1.38 -16.46 24.46
N LYS A 193 0.82 -17.23 23.53
CA LYS A 193 1.52 -17.63 22.31
C LYS A 193 1.30 -16.58 21.23
N VAL A 194 2.36 -15.82 20.93
CA VAL A 194 2.34 -14.78 19.88
C VAL A 194 3.20 -15.23 18.70
N MET A 195 2.68 -15.09 17.48
CA MET A 195 3.44 -15.22 16.24
C MET A 195 3.52 -13.87 15.56
N ILE A 196 4.73 -13.45 15.20
CA ILE A 196 4.95 -12.25 14.40
C ILE A 196 5.20 -12.69 12.97
N MET A 197 4.40 -12.20 12.02
CA MET A 197 4.63 -12.39 10.59
C MET A 197 5.12 -11.07 9.99
N ASP A 198 6.34 -11.08 9.47
CA ASP A 198 6.97 -9.92 8.83
C ASP A 198 6.74 -10.00 7.32
N ALA A 199 6.01 -9.01 6.80
CA ALA A 199 5.57 -8.96 5.41
C ALA A 199 6.42 -8.05 4.51
N ARG A 200 7.59 -7.60 4.98
CA ARG A 200 8.53 -6.83 4.17
C ARG A 200 9.18 -7.71 3.10
N CYS A 201 9.86 -7.11 2.13
CA CYS A 201 10.59 -7.87 1.11
C CYS A 201 11.64 -8.79 1.75
N LEU A 202 11.95 -9.91 1.08
CA LEU A 202 12.88 -10.91 1.61
C LEU A 202 14.25 -10.31 1.96
N LYS A 203 14.70 -9.34 1.15
CA LYS A 203 15.96 -8.64 1.36
C LYS A 203 15.98 -7.89 2.70
N ASP A 204 14.95 -7.09 2.99
CA ASP A 204 14.89 -6.28 4.21
C ASP A 204 14.78 -7.15 5.47
N TYR A 205 14.06 -8.27 5.37
CA TYR A 205 13.96 -9.25 6.45
C TYR A 205 15.33 -9.87 6.79
N GLN A 206 16.12 -10.20 5.77
CA GLN A 206 17.47 -10.75 5.93
C GLN A 206 18.45 -9.74 6.51
N GLU A 207 18.29 -8.45 6.20
CA GLU A 207 19.12 -7.39 6.77
C GLU A 207 18.85 -7.20 8.27
N SER A 208 17.57 -7.19 8.69
CA SER A 208 17.18 -7.12 10.10
C SER A 208 15.73 -7.50 10.28
N CYS A 209 15.42 -8.30 11.30
CA CYS A 209 14.05 -8.69 11.65
C CYS A 209 13.88 -8.84 13.17
N ILE A 210 12.64 -8.85 13.64
CA ILE A 210 12.34 -9.15 15.04
C ILE A 210 12.69 -10.62 15.31
N ILE A 211 13.32 -10.88 16.45
CA ILE A 211 13.72 -12.23 16.87
C ILE A 211 12.49 -13.15 16.90
N ASN A 212 12.63 -14.34 16.31
CA ASN A 212 11.57 -15.36 16.19
C ASN A 212 10.34 -14.94 15.37
N SER A 213 10.45 -13.92 14.52
CA SER A 213 9.42 -13.63 13.52
C SER A 213 9.46 -14.65 12.36
N VAL A 214 8.34 -14.74 11.64
CA VAL A 214 8.16 -15.58 10.45
C VAL A 214 8.25 -14.69 9.23
N CYS A 215 9.15 -15.00 8.29
CA CYS A 215 9.26 -14.27 7.04
C CYS A 215 8.11 -14.67 6.10
N VAL A 216 7.25 -13.71 5.78
CA VAL A 216 6.15 -13.87 4.82
C VAL A 216 6.32 -12.80 3.76
N PRO A 217 7.33 -12.92 2.89
CA PRO A 217 7.83 -11.80 2.12
C PRO A 217 6.77 -11.26 1.15
N GLU A 218 6.78 -9.96 0.86
CA GLU A 218 5.77 -9.32 0.01
C GLU A 218 5.66 -10.00 -1.38
N GLU A 219 6.75 -10.56 -1.89
CA GLU A 219 6.83 -11.30 -3.15
C GLU A 219 6.00 -12.61 -3.13
N ALA A 220 5.74 -13.16 -1.95
CA ALA A 220 4.87 -14.32 -1.75
C ALA A 220 3.37 -13.94 -1.69
N ILE A 221 3.07 -12.66 -1.47
CA ILE A 221 1.73 -12.16 -1.21
C ILE A 221 1.19 -11.45 -2.45
N SER A 222 -0.05 -11.74 -2.80
CA SER A 222 -0.76 -11.02 -3.87
C SER A 222 -2.25 -10.97 -3.53
N PRO A 223 -3.00 -9.96 -4.02
CA PRO A 223 -4.43 -9.86 -3.76
C PRO A 223 -5.17 -11.17 -4.12
N GLY A 224 -5.95 -11.68 -3.17
CA GLY A 224 -6.71 -12.94 -3.35
C GLY A 224 -5.90 -14.23 -3.23
N VAL A 225 -4.62 -14.18 -2.86
CA VAL A 225 -3.81 -15.37 -2.57
C VAL A 225 -4.41 -16.18 -1.40
N THR A 226 -4.19 -17.49 -1.39
CA THR A 226 -4.60 -18.38 -0.29
C THR A 226 -3.42 -18.73 0.59
N ALA A 227 -3.66 -19.09 1.86
CA ALA A 227 -2.59 -19.46 2.80
C ALA A 227 -1.66 -20.57 2.24
N ASN A 228 -2.22 -21.57 1.54
CA ASN A 228 -1.43 -22.65 0.96
C ASN A 228 -0.53 -22.18 -0.20
N ARG A 229 -0.99 -21.18 -0.98
CA ARG A 229 -0.19 -20.58 -2.05
C ARG A 229 0.90 -19.67 -1.50
N ILE A 230 0.66 -19.01 -0.38
CA ILE A 230 1.69 -18.28 0.37
C ILE A 230 2.74 -19.28 0.87
N GLU A 231 2.32 -20.34 1.56
CA GLU A 231 3.19 -21.39 2.12
C GLU A 231 4.17 -21.96 1.08
N ALA A 232 3.68 -22.24 -0.13
CA ALA A 232 4.49 -22.76 -1.22
C ALA A 232 5.61 -21.82 -1.69
N LYS A 233 5.48 -20.51 -1.43
CA LYS A 233 6.44 -19.47 -1.80
C LYS A 233 7.31 -19.01 -0.63
N LEU A 234 7.09 -19.50 0.59
CA LEU A 234 7.87 -19.10 1.75
C LEU A 234 9.30 -19.64 1.67
N PRO A 235 10.29 -18.90 2.22
CA PRO A 235 11.60 -19.44 2.51
C PRO A 235 11.51 -20.68 3.41
N ASP A 236 12.37 -21.68 3.19
CA ASP A 236 12.33 -22.94 3.96
C ASP A 236 12.31 -22.76 5.48
N PRO A 237 13.08 -21.84 6.09
CA PRO A 237 13.02 -21.62 7.54
C PRO A 237 11.67 -21.14 8.06
N SER A 238 10.82 -20.56 7.19
CA SER A 238 9.51 -20.01 7.57
C SER A 238 8.36 -21.00 7.39
N LYS A 239 8.57 -22.13 6.69
CA LYS A 239 7.50 -23.11 6.41
C LYS A 239 6.98 -23.82 7.65
N GLU A 240 7.86 -24.29 8.53
CA GLU A 240 7.43 -24.96 9.77
C GLU A 240 6.76 -23.98 10.75
N PRO A 241 7.36 -22.81 11.08
CA PRO A 241 6.68 -21.80 11.89
C PRO A 241 5.32 -21.37 11.32
N TRP A 242 5.20 -21.24 10.01
CA TRP A 242 3.95 -20.88 9.35
C TRP A 242 2.82 -21.89 9.64
N LYS A 243 3.11 -23.19 9.73
CA LYS A 243 2.09 -24.21 10.05
C LYS A 243 1.56 -24.07 11.46
N GLU A 244 2.39 -23.60 12.39
CA GLU A 244 2.01 -23.38 13.80
C GLU A 244 1.07 -22.19 14.00
N ARG A 245 0.76 -21.41 12.95
CA ARG A 245 -0.16 -20.24 13.02
C ARG A 245 -1.56 -20.59 13.51
N VAL A 246 -1.95 -21.87 13.44
CA VAL A 246 -3.25 -22.35 13.93
C VAL A 246 -3.24 -22.66 15.44
N HIS A 247 -2.08 -22.64 16.09
CA HIS A 247 -1.88 -23.00 17.51
C HIS A 247 -1.43 -21.84 18.40
N VAL A 248 -1.37 -20.62 17.87
CA VAL A 248 -0.94 -19.40 18.59
C VAL A 248 -2.13 -18.53 18.93
N ASP A 249 -2.15 -17.89 20.10
CA ASP A 249 -3.27 -17.04 20.55
C ASP A 249 -3.39 -15.74 19.74
N TYR A 250 -2.25 -15.21 19.26
CA TYR A 250 -2.20 -13.97 18.50
C TYR A 250 -1.26 -14.10 17.30
N VAL A 251 -1.72 -13.57 16.16
CA VAL A 251 -0.87 -13.35 14.98
C VAL A 251 -0.74 -11.83 14.81
N VAL A 252 0.49 -11.34 14.87
CA VAL A 252 0.81 -9.93 14.68
C VAL A 252 1.43 -9.78 13.31
N LEU A 253 0.83 -8.92 12.50
CA LEU A 253 1.31 -8.62 11.15
C LEU A 253 2.03 -7.28 11.19
N LEU A 254 3.20 -7.22 10.56
CA LEU A 254 3.94 -5.97 10.41
C LEU A 254 4.54 -5.86 9.01
N ASP A 255 4.71 -4.62 8.58
CA ASP A 255 5.59 -4.23 7.49
C ASP A 255 6.40 -3.01 7.94
N TRP A 256 6.93 -2.21 7.01
CA TRP A 256 7.71 -1.04 7.36
C TRP A 256 6.92 0.08 8.05
N PHE A 257 5.69 0.37 7.60
CA PHE A 257 5.03 1.65 7.92
C PHE A 257 3.50 1.56 8.07
N SER A 258 2.88 0.43 7.75
CA SER A 258 1.43 0.30 7.77
C SER A 258 0.89 0.20 9.18
N SER A 259 -0.17 0.95 9.43
CA SER A 259 -1.01 0.85 10.63
C SER A 259 -2.35 0.21 10.30
N ALA A 260 -3.23 0.00 11.30
CA ALA A 260 -4.59 -0.50 11.04
C ALA A 260 -5.39 0.35 10.04
N LYS A 261 -5.07 1.64 9.91
CA LYS A 261 -5.76 2.58 9.00
C LYS A 261 -5.37 2.37 7.55
N ASP A 262 -4.20 1.77 7.31
CA ASP A 262 -3.61 1.54 5.99
C ASP A 262 -4.01 0.17 5.40
N LEU A 263 -4.83 -0.62 6.13
CA LEU A 263 -5.38 -1.90 5.68
C LEU A 263 -6.53 -1.76 4.71
N GLN A 264 -6.16 -1.23 3.57
CA GLN A 264 -7.02 -1.12 2.42
C GLN A 264 -6.91 -2.40 1.57
N LEU A 265 -7.96 -2.71 0.82
CA LEU A 265 -7.96 -3.90 -0.03
C LEU A 265 -6.84 -3.81 -1.06
N GLY A 266 -6.22 -4.96 -1.35
CA GLY A 266 -5.09 -5.04 -2.27
C GLY A 266 -3.71 -4.76 -1.67
N THR A 267 -3.62 -4.13 -0.49
CA THR A 267 -2.31 -3.97 0.18
C THR A 267 -1.77 -5.31 0.65
N THR A 268 -0.44 -5.40 0.80
CA THR A 268 0.26 -6.62 1.22
C THR A 268 -0.28 -7.16 2.56
N LEU A 269 -0.34 -6.32 3.61
CA LEU A 269 -0.85 -6.74 4.91
C LEU A 269 -2.31 -7.13 4.89
N ARG A 270 -3.15 -6.45 4.09
CA ARG A 270 -4.56 -6.83 3.95
C ARG A 270 -4.72 -8.16 3.24
N SER A 271 -3.96 -8.37 2.16
CA SER A 271 -3.96 -9.62 1.40
C SER A 271 -3.49 -10.80 2.26
N LEU A 272 -2.47 -10.60 3.10
CA LEU A 272 -2.02 -11.59 4.08
C LEU A 272 -3.10 -11.89 5.13
N LYS A 273 -3.69 -10.85 5.73
CA LYS A 273 -4.82 -10.99 6.67
C LYS A 273 -5.96 -11.82 6.05
N ASP A 274 -6.39 -11.48 4.84
CA ASP A 274 -7.51 -12.16 4.18
C ASP A 274 -7.18 -13.62 3.86
N ALA A 275 -5.94 -13.92 3.46
CA ALA A 275 -5.47 -15.28 3.23
C ALA A 275 -5.50 -16.13 4.50
N LEU A 276 -5.21 -15.53 5.66
CA LEU A 276 -5.25 -16.18 6.97
C LEU A 276 -6.69 -16.43 7.45
N PHE A 277 -7.60 -15.48 7.27
CA PHE A 277 -9.00 -15.61 7.70
C PHE A 277 -9.81 -16.64 6.89
N LYS A 278 -9.51 -16.82 5.60
CA LYS A 278 -10.24 -17.77 4.74
C LYS A 278 -10.06 -19.24 5.12
N VAL A 279 -9.02 -19.60 5.89
CA VAL A 279 -8.64 -21.01 6.13
C VAL A 279 -9.05 -21.52 7.52
N GLY A 280 -9.66 -20.70 8.37
CA GLY A 280 -10.20 -21.19 9.65
C GLY A 280 -11.12 -20.21 10.36
N LYS A 281 -12.16 -20.73 11.02
CA LYS A 281 -12.88 -20.04 12.12
C LYS A 281 -11.96 -19.89 13.34
N SER A 282 -10.76 -19.36 13.15
CA SER A 282 -9.71 -19.36 14.17
C SER A 282 -9.85 -18.12 15.04
N ARG A 283 -9.91 -18.35 16.35
CA ARG A 283 -10.13 -17.37 17.42
C ARG A 283 -8.86 -16.57 17.73
N PHE A 284 -8.25 -15.96 16.73
CA PHE A 284 -7.01 -15.20 16.94
C PHE A 284 -7.20 -13.75 16.55
N THR A 285 -6.66 -12.85 17.36
CA THR A 285 -6.75 -11.40 17.10
C THR A 285 -5.55 -11.01 16.26
N ILE A 286 -5.82 -10.43 15.08
CA ILE A 286 -4.78 -9.87 14.23
C ILE A 286 -4.50 -8.45 14.70
N GLY A 287 -3.26 -8.24 15.18
CA GLY A 287 -2.74 -6.93 15.57
C GLY A 287 -1.80 -6.38 14.50
N TYR A 288 -1.89 -5.08 14.23
CA TYR A 288 -0.91 -4.34 13.43
C TYR A 288 0.03 -3.55 14.32
N LEU A 289 1.32 -3.74 14.13
CA LEU A 289 2.33 -2.96 14.85
C LEU A 289 2.27 -1.50 14.37
N ALA A 290 1.83 -0.60 15.24
CA ALA A 290 1.82 0.85 15.02
C ALA A 290 3.09 1.53 15.55
#